data_AF-A0A0S9SFC4-F1
#
_entry.id   AF-A0A0S9SFC4-F1
#
_cell.length_a   1.000
_cell.length_b   1.000
_cell.length_c   1.000
_cell.angle_alpha   90.00
_cell.angle_beta   90.00
_cell.angle_gamma   90.00
#
_symmetry.space_group_name_H-M   'P 1'
#
loop_
_entity.id
_entity.type
_entity.pdbx_description
1 polymer ?
#
loop_
_entity_poly.entity_id
_entity_poly.type
_entity_poly.pdbx_seq_one_letter_code
_entity_poly.pdbx_strand_id
1 'polypeptide(L)'
;MAEITLQAFVAHHLEHIRSMADQPYEEAATDFLRAAKREAAMTEAEKTEQRLATYVAFARKQEMAQRRAEALRDVRFLPGSTDKRQARALAVHATGNRPFTPRQVDVAATLAWRYRNRLPADLVPAEPIRGTA
;
A
#
# COMPACT_ATOMS: atom_id res chain seq x y z
N MET A 1 -6.96 -18.37 -18.21
CA MET A 1 -8.34 -18.19 -17.72
C MET A 1 -8.28 -18.25 -16.21
N ALA A 2 -8.53 -17.13 -15.51
CA ALA A 2 -8.43 -17.08 -14.05
C ALA A 2 -9.81 -17.35 -13.45
N GLU A 3 -9.98 -18.53 -12.85
CA GLU A 3 -11.10 -18.82 -11.96
C GLU A 3 -10.98 -17.92 -10.73
N ILE A 4 -11.75 -16.82 -10.71
CA ILE A 4 -12.03 -16.12 -9.47
C ILE A 4 -12.89 -17.08 -8.66
N THR A 5 -12.36 -17.58 -7.55
CA THR A 5 -13.13 -18.42 -6.64
C THR A 5 -14.32 -17.62 -6.13
N LEU A 6 -15.50 -18.24 -6.12
CA LEU A 6 -16.75 -17.61 -5.68
C LEU A 6 -16.60 -16.91 -4.31
N GLN A 7 -15.73 -17.44 -3.45
CA GLN A 7 -15.37 -16.84 -2.16
C GLN A 7 -14.63 -15.51 -2.26
N ALA A 8 -13.71 -15.34 -3.22
CA ALA A 8 -13.00 -14.08 -3.44
C ALA A 8 -13.93 -13.00 -4.00
N PHE A 9 -14.86 -13.39 -4.88
CA PHE A 9 -15.90 -12.51 -5.41
C PHE A 9 -16.85 -12.04 -4.29
N VAL A 10 -17.30 -12.96 -3.44
CA VAL A 10 -18.19 -12.68 -2.30
C VAL A 10 -17.48 -11.83 -1.24
N ALA A 11 -16.21 -12.10 -0.92
CA ALA A 11 -15.44 -11.31 0.04
C ALA A 11 -15.26 -9.86 -0.44
N HIS A 12 -14.91 -9.68 -1.72
CA HIS A 12 -14.80 -8.36 -2.35
C HIS A 12 -16.16 -7.62 -2.36
N HIS A 13 -17.26 -8.32 -2.63
CA HIS A 13 -18.61 -7.73 -2.60
C HIS A 13 -19.05 -7.33 -1.19
N LEU A 14 -18.71 -8.10 -0.16
CA LEU A 14 -19.07 -7.79 1.23
C LEU A 14 -18.29 -6.60 1.80
N GLU A 15 -17.02 -6.41 1.41
CA GLU A 15 -16.27 -5.21 1.76
C GLU A 15 -16.81 -3.97 1.03
N HIS A 16 -17.22 -4.11 -0.23
CA HIS A 16 -17.86 -3.03 -0.99
C HIS A 16 -19.20 -2.61 -0.34
N ILE A 17 -20.06 -3.58 0.01
CA ILE A 17 -21.34 -3.34 0.70
C ILE A 17 -21.14 -2.67 2.06
N ARG A 18 -20.10 -3.06 2.83
CA ARG A 18 -19.77 -2.39 4.11
C ARG A 18 -19.29 -0.95 3.93
N SER A 19 -18.60 -0.63 2.85
CA SER A 19 -18.17 0.74 2.54
C SER A 19 -19.31 1.65 2.08
N MET A 20 -20.42 1.07 1.63
CA MET A 20 -21.64 1.76 1.17
C MET A 20 -22.67 2.03 2.28
N ALA A 21 -22.38 1.64 3.54
CA ALA A 21 -23.37 1.67 4.63
C ALA A 21 -23.90 3.07 5.00
N ASP A 22 -23.20 4.15 4.60
CA ASP A 22 -23.59 5.54 4.86
C ASP A 22 -24.06 6.31 3.59
N GLN A 23 -24.08 5.66 2.41
CA GLN A 23 -24.62 6.24 1.17
C GLN A 23 -26.02 5.68 0.89
N PRO A 24 -26.99 6.49 0.43
CA PRO A 24 -28.25 5.96 -0.04
C PRO A 24 -27.96 4.95 -1.17
N TYR A 25 -28.45 3.72 -1.02
CA TYR A 25 -28.16 2.56 -1.87
C TYR A 25 -28.23 2.87 -3.38
N GLU A 26 -29.13 3.77 -3.78
CA GLU A 26 -29.31 4.23 -5.17
C GLU A 26 -28.11 5.01 -5.72
N GLU A 27 -27.46 5.87 -4.93
CA GLU A 27 -26.29 6.63 -5.37
C GLU A 27 -25.09 5.72 -5.59
N ALA A 28 -24.85 4.81 -4.65
CA ALA A 28 -23.71 3.91 -4.71
C ALA A 28 -23.90 2.81 -5.78
N ALA A 29 -25.14 2.35 -6.01
CA ALA A 29 -25.46 1.49 -7.17
C ALA A 29 -25.25 2.22 -8.51
N THR A 30 -25.59 3.51 -8.58
CA THR A 30 -25.38 4.33 -9.77
C THR A 30 -23.89 4.56 -10.06
N ASP A 31 -23.09 4.82 -9.03
CA ASP A 31 -21.65 5.01 -9.18
C ASP A 31 -20.93 3.70 -9.54
N PHE A 32 -21.36 2.57 -9.00
CA PHE A 32 -20.88 1.25 -9.43
C PHE A 32 -21.18 0.99 -10.91
N LEU A 33 -22.41 1.26 -11.36
CA LEU A 33 -22.80 1.08 -12.77
C LEU A 33 -22.05 2.05 -13.71
N ARG A 34 -21.76 3.27 -13.26
CA ARG A 34 -20.93 4.23 -14.02
C ARG A 34 -19.47 3.77 -14.11
N ALA A 35 -18.91 3.25 -13.03
CA ALA A 35 -17.56 2.70 -13.00
C ALA A 35 -17.45 1.48 -13.94
N ALA A 36 -18.40 0.54 -13.84
CA ALA A 36 -18.47 -0.63 -14.70
C ALA A 36 -18.63 -0.27 -16.19
N LYS A 37 -19.47 0.74 -16.52
CA LYS A 37 -19.61 1.23 -17.90
C LYS A 37 -18.34 1.91 -18.42
N ARG A 38 -17.62 2.67 -17.59
CA ARG A 38 -16.32 3.25 -17.95
C ARG A 38 -15.27 2.16 -18.21
N GLU A 39 -15.21 1.15 -17.35
CA GLU A 39 -14.28 0.03 -17.51
C GLU A 39 -14.59 -0.81 -18.76
N ALA A 40 -15.87 -1.00 -19.09
CA ALA A 40 -16.32 -1.65 -20.32
C ALA A 40 -16.05 -0.81 -21.58
N ALA A 41 -16.04 0.53 -21.45
CA ALA A 41 -15.75 1.46 -22.55
C ALA A 41 -14.24 1.73 -22.74
N MET A 42 -13.39 1.31 -21.80
CA MET A 42 -11.94 1.46 -21.92
C MET A 42 -11.39 0.60 -23.05
N THR A 43 -10.67 1.26 -23.94
CA THR A 43 -9.85 0.62 -24.98
C THR A 43 -8.70 -0.17 -24.35
N GLU A 44 -8.16 -1.16 -25.08
CA GLU A 44 -6.98 -1.90 -24.62
C GLU A 44 -5.75 -1.01 -24.42
N ALA A 45 -5.67 0.12 -25.15
CA ALA A 45 -4.65 1.14 -24.95
C ALA A 45 -4.78 1.82 -23.58
N GLU A 46 -5.99 2.24 -23.19
CA GLU A 46 -6.25 2.85 -21.88
C GLU A 46 -6.05 1.86 -20.74
N LYS A 47 -6.42 0.58 -20.92
CA LYS A 47 -6.14 -0.48 -19.92
C LYS A 47 -4.65 -0.68 -19.73
N THR A 48 -3.88 -0.62 -20.81
CA THR A 48 -2.42 -0.74 -20.76
C THR A 48 -1.81 0.46 -20.04
N GLU A 49 -2.26 1.68 -20.34
CA GLU A 49 -1.82 2.89 -19.65
C GLU A 49 -2.15 2.85 -18.15
N GLN A 50 -3.34 2.39 -17.77
CA GLN A 50 -3.72 2.26 -16.36
C GLN A 50 -2.88 1.22 -15.61
N ARG A 51 -2.56 0.08 -16.25
CA ARG A 51 -1.64 -0.92 -15.70
C ARG A 51 -0.23 -0.35 -15.53
N LEU A 52 0.27 0.39 -16.52
CA LEU A 52 1.56 1.06 -16.45
C LEU A 52 1.59 2.10 -15.33
N ALA A 53 0.56 2.93 -15.20
CA ALA A 53 0.44 3.90 -14.11
C ALA A 53 0.47 3.22 -12.73
N THR A 54 -0.22 2.08 -12.60
CA THR A 54 -0.23 1.27 -11.38
C THR A 54 1.16 0.71 -11.08
N TYR A 55 1.85 0.19 -12.09
CA TYR A 55 3.21 -0.33 -11.96
C TYR A 55 4.20 0.78 -11.55
N VAL A 56 4.15 1.94 -12.19
CA VAL A 56 5.00 3.09 -11.87
C VAL A 56 4.74 3.57 -10.44
N ALA A 57 3.47 3.66 -10.02
CA ALA A 57 3.12 4.03 -8.66
C ALA A 57 3.66 3.01 -7.64
N PHE A 58 3.59 1.71 -7.95
CA PHE A 58 4.15 0.65 -7.10
C PHE A 58 5.67 0.73 -7.04
N ALA A 59 6.36 0.91 -8.17
CA ALA A 59 7.81 1.06 -8.23
C ALA A 59 8.30 2.24 -7.38
N ARG A 60 7.61 3.39 -7.44
CA ARG A 60 7.90 4.56 -6.58
C ARG A 60 7.74 4.24 -5.09
N LYS A 61 6.70 3.48 -4.72
CA LYS A 61 6.51 3.04 -3.33
C LYS A 61 7.64 2.11 -2.86
N GLN A 62 8.10 1.21 -3.73
CA GLN A 62 9.22 0.31 -3.45
C GLN A 62 10.52 1.08 -3.21
N GLU A 63 10.86 2.01 -4.11
CA GLU A 63 12.04 2.87 -3.98
C GLU A 63 12.00 3.66 -2.67
N MET A 64 10.84 4.25 -2.34
CA MET A 64 10.68 5.00 -1.10
C MET A 64 10.82 4.10 0.14
N ALA A 65 10.29 2.87 0.11
CA ALA A 65 10.44 1.91 1.19
C ALA A 65 11.91 1.49 1.38
N GLN A 66 12.65 1.32 0.30
CA GLN A 66 14.10 1.04 0.32
C GLN A 66 14.86 2.17 1.02
N ARG A 67 14.67 3.42 0.58
CA ARG A 67 15.35 4.59 1.17
C ARG A 67 15.03 4.74 2.66
N ARG A 68 13.78 4.50 3.06
CA ARG A 68 13.37 4.47 4.48
C ARG A 68 14.06 3.35 5.25
N ALA A 69 14.08 2.13 4.71
CA ALA A 69 14.71 0.98 5.36
C ALA A 69 16.21 1.20 5.58
N GLU A 70 16.90 1.81 4.62
CA GLU A 70 18.31 2.20 4.74
C GLU A 70 18.50 3.26 5.82
N ALA A 71 17.72 4.33 5.80
CA ALA A 71 17.83 5.41 6.79
C ALA A 71 17.47 4.95 8.22
N LEU A 72 16.60 3.95 8.35
CA LEU A 72 16.25 3.34 9.64
C LEU A 72 17.38 2.50 10.26
N ARG A 73 18.46 2.17 9.52
CA ARG A 73 19.61 1.41 10.07
C ARG A 73 20.33 2.16 11.18
N ASP A 74 20.43 3.47 11.06
CA ASP A 74 21.19 4.33 11.97
C ASP A 74 20.33 4.90 13.11
N VAL A 75 19.02 4.61 13.10
CA VAL A 75 18.11 5.03 14.16
C VAL A 75 18.37 4.23 15.42
N ARG A 76 18.55 4.93 16.55
CA ARG A 76 18.68 4.29 17.86
C ARG A 76 17.32 3.89 18.42
N PHE A 77 17.07 2.59 18.47
CA PHE A 77 15.87 2.02 19.07
C PHE A 77 16.08 1.61 20.53
N LEU A 78 14.99 1.54 21.30
CA LEU A 78 15.01 0.96 22.64
C LEU A 78 15.39 -0.54 22.58
N PRO A 79 16.14 -1.05 23.57
CA PRO A 79 16.42 -2.48 23.70
C PRO A 79 15.12 -3.29 23.75
N GLY A 80 15.08 -4.43 23.04
CA GLY A 80 13.90 -5.32 23.02
C GLY A 80 12.68 -4.82 22.24
N SER A 81 12.69 -3.59 21.70
CA SER A 81 11.55 -3.03 20.97
C SER A 81 11.20 -3.83 19.70
N THR A 82 9.91 -3.97 19.43
CA THR A 82 9.42 -4.57 18.19
C THR A 82 9.84 -3.74 16.97
N ASP A 83 9.86 -2.41 17.10
CA ASP A 83 10.34 -1.49 16.06
C ASP A 83 11.78 -1.81 15.64
N LYS A 84 12.68 -2.10 16.58
CA LYS A 84 14.06 -2.53 16.28
C LYS A 84 14.10 -3.80 15.45
N ARG A 85 13.25 -4.79 15.77
CA ARG A 85 13.18 -6.06 15.03
C ARG A 85 12.66 -5.82 13.61
N GLN A 86 11.61 -5.02 13.47
CA GLN A 86 11.04 -4.66 12.18
C GLN A 86 12.03 -3.86 11.31
N ALA A 87 12.69 -2.85 11.85
CA ALA A 87 13.70 -2.06 11.14
C ALA A 87 14.87 -2.93 10.67
N ARG A 88 15.35 -3.87 11.51
CA ARG A 88 16.38 -4.84 11.12
C ARG A 88 15.92 -5.79 10.01
N ALA A 89 14.68 -6.29 10.09
CA ALA A 89 14.14 -7.14 9.04
C ALA A 89 14.04 -6.40 7.69
N LEU A 90 13.60 -5.13 7.71
CA LEU A 90 13.58 -4.27 6.53
C LEU A 90 15.00 -4.05 5.96
N ALA A 91 15.97 -3.77 6.83
CA ALA A 91 17.36 -3.57 6.43
C ALA A 91 17.99 -4.81 5.77
N VAL A 92 17.68 -6.01 6.26
CA VAL A 92 18.15 -7.27 5.64
C VAL A 92 17.50 -7.50 4.27
N HIS A 93 16.21 -7.21 4.14
CA HIS A 93 15.51 -7.28 2.86
C HIS A 93 16.07 -6.29 1.85
N ALA A 94 16.37 -5.06 2.28
CA ALA A 94 16.96 -4.00 1.47
C ALA A 94 18.31 -4.43 0.84
N THR A 95 19.14 -5.19 1.55
CA THR A 95 20.39 -5.77 1.01
C THR A 95 20.18 -6.98 0.10
N GLY A 96 19.06 -7.67 0.22
CA GLY A 96 18.78 -8.90 -0.53
C GLY A 96 18.32 -8.68 -1.96
N ASN A 97 18.19 -7.42 -2.41
CA ASN A 97 17.70 -7.02 -3.73
C ASN A 97 16.33 -7.64 -4.09
N ARG A 98 15.52 -7.94 -3.08
CA ARG A 98 14.15 -8.46 -3.24
C ARG A 98 13.16 -7.32 -3.03
N PRO A 99 12.09 -7.23 -3.85
CA PRO A 99 11.06 -6.23 -3.63
C PRO A 99 10.40 -6.43 -2.27
N PHE A 100 10.03 -5.33 -1.62
CA PHE A 100 9.26 -5.36 -0.39
C PHE A 100 7.84 -5.84 -0.65
N THR A 101 7.31 -6.63 0.28
CA THR A 101 5.87 -6.91 0.31
C THR A 101 5.10 -5.63 0.64
N PRO A 102 3.81 -5.52 0.26
CA PRO A 102 2.98 -4.36 0.61
C PRO A 102 3.02 -4.04 2.12
N ARG A 103 2.94 -5.07 2.96
CA ARG A 103 3.07 -4.93 4.42
C ARG A 103 4.40 -4.33 4.84
N GLN A 104 5.51 -4.71 4.21
CA GLN A 104 6.82 -4.15 4.54
C GLN A 104 6.95 -2.68 4.11
N VAL A 105 6.34 -2.30 2.98
CA VAL A 105 6.24 -0.90 2.55
C VAL A 105 5.51 -0.07 3.61
N ASP A 106 4.38 -0.58 4.13
CA ASP A 106 3.62 0.08 5.17
C ASP A 106 4.39 0.17 6.49
N VAL A 107 5.05 -0.92 6.91
CA VAL A 107 5.90 -0.92 8.11
C VAL A 107 7.04 0.10 7.99
N ALA A 108 7.71 0.18 6.82
CA ALA A 108 8.75 1.16 6.58
C ALA A 108 8.22 2.61 6.68
N ALA A 109 7.02 2.87 6.14
CA ALA A 109 6.36 4.16 6.24
C ALA A 109 5.96 4.51 7.68
N THR A 110 5.37 3.55 8.41
CA THR A 110 4.96 3.70 9.82
C THR A 110 6.16 3.99 10.73
N LEU A 111 7.25 3.24 10.57
CA LEU A 111 8.48 3.49 11.31
C LEU A 111 9.08 4.85 10.93
N ALA A 112 9.08 5.21 9.65
CA ALA A 112 9.58 6.51 9.22
C ALA A 112 8.82 7.68 9.86
N TRP A 113 7.49 7.57 9.97
CA TRP A 113 6.67 8.58 10.65
C TRP A 113 6.90 8.62 12.17
N ARG A 114 6.99 7.46 12.82
CA ARG A 114 7.24 7.37 14.27
C ARG A 114 8.58 7.99 14.67
N TYR A 115 9.62 7.72 13.88
CA TYR A 115 10.98 8.20 14.13
C TYR A 115 11.33 9.43 13.29
N ARG A 116 10.34 10.19 12.82
CA ARG A 116 10.51 11.34 11.91
C ARG A 116 11.56 12.37 12.32
N ASN A 117 11.74 12.60 13.63
CA ASN A 117 12.75 13.54 14.14
C ASN A 117 14.20 13.02 14.01
N ARG A 118 14.38 11.76 13.58
CA ARG A 118 15.67 11.08 13.40
C ARG A 118 15.93 10.75 11.92
N LEU A 119 15.05 11.16 11.02
CA LEU A 119 15.09 10.84 9.60
C LEU A 119 15.07 12.12 8.76
N PRO A 120 15.62 12.08 7.54
CA PRO A 120 15.43 13.14 6.55
C PRO A 120 13.94 13.40 6.29
N ALA A 121 13.55 14.68 6.21
CA ALA A 121 12.15 15.08 6.07
C ALA A 121 11.48 14.56 4.79
N ASP A 122 12.24 14.37 3.71
CA ASP A 122 11.76 13.84 2.43
C ASP A 122 11.34 12.36 2.52
N LEU A 123 11.84 11.63 3.51
CA LEU A 123 11.50 10.23 3.74
C LEU A 123 10.28 10.06 4.67
N VAL A 124 9.89 11.11 5.38
CA VAL A 124 8.82 11.07 6.36
C VAL A 124 7.47 11.27 5.66
N PRO A 125 6.49 10.36 5.85
CA PRO A 125 5.12 10.60 5.41
C PRO A 125 4.54 11.88 6.03
N ALA A 126 3.78 12.66 5.27
CA ALA A 126 3.14 13.88 5.80
C ALA A 126 2.18 13.59 6.97
N GLU A 127 1.51 12.44 6.91
CA GLU A 127 0.54 12.00 7.92
C GLU A 127 0.90 10.64 8.51
N PRO A 128 0.45 10.35 9.75
CA PRO A 128 0.63 9.04 10.34
C PRO A 128 -0.04 7.95 9.49
N ILE A 129 0.76 6.95 9.13
CA ILE A 129 0.28 5.77 8.43
C ILE A 129 -0.54 4.92 9.42
N ARG A 130 -1.84 4.77 9.15
CA ARG A 130 -2.73 3.94 9.96
C ARG A 130 -2.62 2.48 9.49
N GLY A 131 -1.87 1.67 10.23
CA GLY A 131 -1.69 0.22 10.01
C GLY A 131 -0.20 -0.16 10.04
N THR A 132 0.27 -1.24 10.66
CA THR A 132 -0.32 -2.42 11.30
C THR A 132 0.29 -2.58 12.70
N ALA A 133 -0.54 -2.63 13.75
CA ALA A 133 -0.12 -3.15 15.05
C ALA A 133 0.10 -4.67 14.97
#